data_AF-A0A522EUV4-F1
#
_entry.id   AF-A0A522EUV4-F1
#
_cell.length_a   1.000
_cell.length_b   1.000
_cell.length_c   1.000
_cell.angle_alpha   90.00
_cell.angle_beta   90.00
_cell.angle_gamma   90.00
#
_symmetry.space_group_name_H-M   'P 1'
#
loop_
_entity.id
_entity.type
_entity.pdbx_description
1 polymer ?
#
loop_
_entity_poly.entity_id
_entity_poly.type
_entity_poly.pdbx_seq_one_letter_code
_entity_poly.pdbx_strand_id
1 'polypeptide(L)'
;MAKITEIGTDEVKFKIFGQQDGPVITMKREDIKIASVGGQKIINVKMDPASQNEDLIVKKSGDQLKVKVIEIGTEEIKFKLFTDPDGPMISMLRSDIKTMKVDGQTVIDVKTGLSEDIIVKKDGSVIKAKISEMGASEVKYKLYTSPDGPLMSLRKQDIESVKIDGQVVYEHKPDPYSVSNNSILDRTSTVKFYFFSPLNHHIDFGYEWMNKPGFNWDMALGIIGPGVSSNPNRVPKGIFLRGGPKFLLGSSSDVVTEDTKDRYAHPLKGRFIKVEVILNAFSTTNKIDTTNYWSPSGITGHILYKKKYQSVTIDLQYGRQYIFGNAMTLAWYLGVGYSFENETSNLDPAYKAFDYFNISRYSHTYFGETFPMIFTWGVTIGYILPAPKWMVSKKVTYNKAPTRHSMND
;
A
#
# COMPACT_ATOMS: atom_id res chain seq x y z
N MET A 1 14.77 -37.58 -46.21
CA MET A 1 15.61 -37.71 -47.41
C MET A 1 14.98 -38.74 -48.33
N ALA A 2 14.87 -38.45 -49.62
CA ALA A 2 14.34 -39.39 -50.61
C ALA A 2 15.46 -39.83 -51.54
N LYS A 3 15.47 -41.12 -51.89
CA LYS A 3 16.38 -41.68 -52.90
C LYS A 3 15.65 -41.70 -54.22
N ILE A 4 16.18 -41.01 -55.23
CA ILE A 4 15.67 -41.10 -56.60
C ILE A 4 15.92 -42.52 -57.11
N THR A 5 14.87 -43.17 -57.58
CA THR A 5 14.90 -44.55 -58.07
C THR A 5 14.92 -44.60 -59.59
N GLU A 6 14.26 -43.64 -60.26
CA GLU A 6 14.15 -43.57 -61.71
C GLU A 6 13.92 -42.13 -62.17
N ILE A 7 14.50 -41.74 -63.31
CA ILE A 7 14.31 -40.43 -63.94
C ILE A 7 13.81 -40.70 -65.36
N GLY A 8 12.52 -40.47 -65.59
CA GLY A 8 11.91 -40.52 -66.92
C GLY A 8 12.03 -39.19 -67.67
N THR A 9 11.52 -39.16 -68.89
CA THR A 9 11.42 -37.93 -69.69
C THR A 9 10.52 -36.90 -69.01
N ASP A 10 9.38 -37.33 -68.49
CA ASP A 10 8.30 -36.47 -67.99
C ASP A 10 8.07 -36.58 -66.48
N GLU A 11 8.65 -37.58 -65.83
CA GLU A 11 8.46 -37.86 -64.40
C GLU A 11 9.75 -38.29 -63.69
N VAL A 12 9.79 -38.08 -62.38
CA VAL A 12 10.86 -38.56 -61.50
C VAL A 12 10.23 -39.36 -60.38
N LYS A 13 10.75 -40.57 -60.17
CA LYS A 13 10.30 -41.49 -59.12
C LYS A 13 11.32 -41.54 -58.00
N PHE A 14 10.83 -41.52 -56.76
CA PHE A 14 11.67 -41.63 -55.57
C PHE A 14 11.03 -42.48 -54.47
N LYS A 15 11.88 -43.08 -53.65
CA LYS A 15 11.50 -43.79 -52.42
C LYS A 15 12.03 -43.04 -51.20
N ILE A 16 11.32 -43.11 -50.09
CA ILE A 16 11.78 -42.54 -48.81
C ILE A 16 12.96 -43.38 -48.31
N PHE A 17 14.04 -42.70 -47.92
CA PHE A 17 15.25 -43.35 -47.43
C PHE A 17 14.96 -44.14 -46.14
N GLY A 18 15.33 -45.42 -46.10
CA GLY A 18 15.13 -46.31 -44.94
C GLY A 18 13.96 -47.30 -45.04
N GLN A 19 13.13 -47.25 -46.09
CA GLN A 19 12.10 -48.26 -46.34
C GLN A 19 12.39 -49.01 -47.65
N GLN A 20 12.88 -50.25 -47.55
CA GLN A 20 13.13 -51.08 -48.75
C GLN A 20 11.83 -51.37 -49.53
N ASP A 21 10.72 -51.58 -48.81
CA ASP A 21 9.39 -51.89 -49.36
C ASP A 21 8.41 -50.71 -49.32
N GLY A 22 8.91 -49.48 -49.20
CA GLY A 22 8.06 -48.28 -49.19
C GLY A 22 7.45 -47.95 -50.57
N PRO A 23 6.32 -47.21 -50.60
CA PRO A 23 5.67 -46.80 -51.84
C PRO A 23 6.57 -45.89 -52.69
N VAL A 24 6.49 -46.06 -54.02
CA VAL A 24 7.18 -45.19 -54.98
C VAL A 24 6.34 -43.93 -55.17
N ILE A 25 6.94 -42.77 -54.93
CA ILE A 25 6.31 -41.47 -55.17
C ILE A 25 6.77 -40.97 -56.53
N THR A 26 5.82 -40.64 -57.40
CA THR A 26 6.04 -40.10 -58.74
C THR A 26 5.68 -38.63 -58.76
N MET A 27 6.59 -37.78 -59.22
CA MET A 27 6.34 -36.36 -59.49
C MET A 27 6.64 -36.04 -60.95
N LYS A 28 5.90 -35.11 -61.54
CA LYS A 28 6.22 -34.62 -62.87
C LYS A 28 7.52 -33.82 -62.84
N ARG A 29 8.28 -33.89 -63.93
CA ARG A 29 9.58 -33.23 -64.06
C ARG A 29 9.49 -31.70 -64.00
N GLU A 30 8.39 -31.14 -64.50
CA GLU A 30 8.10 -29.69 -64.46
C GLU A 30 7.96 -29.12 -63.04
N ASP A 31 7.50 -29.94 -62.09
CA ASP A 31 7.27 -29.52 -60.71
C ASP A 31 8.56 -29.54 -59.85
N ILE A 32 9.68 -30.02 -60.41
CA ILE A 32 10.94 -30.25 -59.69
C ILE A 32 11.93 -29.13 -59.99
N LYS A 33 12.09 -28.20 -59.02
CA LYS A 33 13.01 -27.06 -59.15
C LYS A 33 14.48 -27.48 -59.24
N ILE A 34 14.92 -28.41 -58.37
CA ILE A 34 16.31 -28.90 -58.32
C ILE A 34 16.29 -30.37 -57.90
N ALA A 35 16.98 -31.24 -58.64
CA ALA A 35 17.27 -32.61 -58.23
C ALA A 35 18.77 -32.89 -58.30
N SER A 36 19.32 -33.53 -57.27
CA SER A 36 20.74 -33.93 -57.20
C SER A 36 20.88 -35.38 -56.78
N VAL A 37 21.73 -36.16 -57.46
CA VAL A 37 22.07 -37.55 -57.11
C VAL A 37 23.58 -37.62 -56.98
N GLY A 38 24.09 -38.12 -55.85
CA GLY A 38 25.53 -38.26 -55.61
C GLY A 38 26.31 -36.93 -55.64
N GLY A 39 25.67 -35.80 -55.31
CA GLY A 39 26.28 -34.47 -55.36
C GLY A 39 26.23 -33.78 -56.74
N GLN A 40 25.76 -34.47 -57.78
CA GLN A 40 25.62 -33.91 -59.12
C GLN A 40 24.18 -33.46 -59.40
N LYS A 41 23.99 -32.19 -59.80
CA LYS A 41 22.67 -31.65 -60.19
C LYS A 41 22.26 -32.21 -61.56
N ILE A 42 21.20 -33.00 -61.57
CA ILE A 42 20.67 -33.72 -62.74
C ILE A 42 19.43 -33.05 -63.36
N ILE A 43 18.71 -32.26 -62.57
CA ILE A 43 17.66 -31.34 -63.05
C ILE A 43 18.02 -29.96 -62.53
N ASN A 44 18.32 -29.07 -63.47
CA ASN A 44 18.57 -27.66 -63.24
C ASN A 44 17.87 -26.90 -64.37
N VAL A 45 16.61 -26.55 -64.17
CA VAL A 45 15.88 -25.71 -65.12
C VAL A 45 16.52 -24.33 -65.08
N LYS A 46 17.42 -24.05 -66.04
CA LYS A 46 17.88 -22.68 -66.31
C LYS A 46 16.69 -21.94 -66.91
N MET A 47 16.14 -21.01 -66.15
CA MET A 47 15.08 -20.12 -66.63
C MET A 47 15.63 -19.14 -67.68
N ASP A 48 14.84 -18.97 -68.73
CA ASP A 48 15.03 -18.08 -69.87
C ASP A 48 15.05 -16.60 -69.42
N PRO A 49 15.96 -15.73 -69.89
CA PRO A 49 16.09 -14.34 -69.40
C PRO A 49 14.91 -13.41 -69.77
N ALA A 50 13.94 -13.86 -70.57
CA ALA A 50 12.92 -13.00 -71.15
C ALA A 50 11.61 -12.86 -70.32
N SER A 51 11.50 -13.47 -69.14
CA SER A 51 10.31 -13.35 -68.27
C SER A 51 10.63 -12.80 -66.87
N GLN A 52 11.36 -11.69 -66.78
CA GLN A 52 11.60 -11.06 -65.48
C GLN A 52 10.56 -9.99 -65.18
N ASN A 53 9.84 -10.18 -64.09
CA ASN A 53 9.02 -9.13 -63.50
C ASN A 53 9.94 -7.98 -63.05
N GLU A 54 9.45 -6.74 -63.18
CA GLU A 54 10.15 -5.57 -62.65
C GLU A 54 10.11 -5.55 -61.11
N ASP A 55 11.25 -5.34 -60.46
CA ASP A 55 11.30 -5.05 -59.03
C ASP A 55 11.20 -3.53 -58.81
N LEU A 56 10.53 -3.13 -57.74
CA LEU A 56 10.31 -1.72 -57.40
C LEU A 56 10.85 -1.42 -56.02
N ILE A 57 11.77 -0.46 -55.93
CA ILE A 57 12.21 0.14 -54.67
C ILE A 57 11.61 1.54 -54.56
N VAL A 58 10.92 1.84 -53.46
CA VAL A 58 10.52 3.19 -53.08
C VAL A 58 11.42 3.64 -51.94
N LYS A 59 12.20 4.70 -52.16
CA LYS A 59 13.03 5.31 -51.11
C LYS A 59 12.17 6.05 -50.09
N LYS A 60 12.72 6.31 -48.91
CA LYS A 60 12.10 7.19 -47.91
C LYS A 60 11.91 8.63 -48.42
N SER A 61 12.73 9.10 -49.35
CA SER A 61 12.56 10.38 -50.05
C SER A 61 11.29 10.43 -50.90
N GLY A 62 10.72 9.27 -51.26
CA GLY A 62 9.60 9.14 -52.20
C GLY A 62 10.04 8.75 -53.61
N ASP A 63 11.34 8.76 -53.92
CA ASP A 63 11.85 8.35 -55.23
C ASP A 63 11.57 6.87 -55.49
N GLN A 64 11.21 6.56 -56.73
CA GLN A 64 10.93 5.20 -57.18
C GLN A 64 12.03 4.74 -58.13
N LEU A 65 12.57 3.55 -57.88
CA LEU A 65 13.57 2.92 -58.72
C LEU A 65 13.02 1.59 -59.25
N LYS A 66 13.03 1.45 -60.57
CA LYS A 66 12.82 0.17 -61.25
C LYS A 66 14.14 -0.56 -61.34
N VAL A 67 14.22 -1.72 -60.71
CA VAL A 67 15.48 -2.41 -60.50
C VAL A 67 15.32 -3.91 -60.75
N LYS A 68 16.46 -4.60 -60.71
CA LYS A 68 16.56 -6.04 -60.55
C LYS A 68 17.36 -6.30 -59.28
N VAL A 69 16.70 -6.82 -58.24
CA VAL A 69 17.35 -7.11 -56.97
C VAL A 69 18.22 -8.34 -57.14
N ILE A 70 19.50 -8.21 -56.77
CA ILE A 70 20.49 -9.30 -56.89
C ILE A 70 20.67 -9.99 -55.55
N GLU A 71 20.80 -9.21 -54.48
CA GLU A 71 21.05 -9.73 -53.14
C GLU A 71 20.33 -8.85 -52.10
N ILE A 72 19.72 -9.52 -51.12
CA ILE A 72 19.09 -8.86 -49.98
C ILE A 72 19.89 -9.25 -48.73
N GLY A 73 20.83 -8.40 -48.32
CA GLY A 73 21.60 -8.56 -47.09
C GLY A 73 20.82 -8.12 -45.85
N THR A 74 21.43 -8.24 -44.67
CA THR A 74 20.82 -7.83 -43.40
C THR A 74 20.77 -6.30 -43.25
N GLU A 75 21.80 -5.59 -43.73
CA GLU A 75 21.95 -4.12 -43.60
C GLU A 75 21.79 -3.38 -44.94
N GLU A 76 22.24 -3.99 -46.03
CA GLU A 76 22.20 -3.42 -47.37
C GLU A 76 21.49 -4.35 -48.37
N ILE A 77 20.97 -3.76 -49.44
CA ILE A 77 20.51 -4.49 -50.62
C ILE A 77 21.41 -4.14 -51.80
N LYS A 78 21.61 -5.11 -52.70
CA LYS A 78 22.34 -4.91 -53.95
C LYS A 78 21.43 -5.17 -55.12
N PHE A 79 21.41 -4.23 -56.07
CA PHE A 79 20.55 -4.30 -57.23
C PHE A 79 21.25 -3.71 -58.46
N LYS A 80 20.68 -3.98 -59.63
CA LYS A 80 21.01 -3.29 -60.89
C LYS A 80 19.81 -2.51 -61.39
N LEU A 81 20.03 -1.46 -62.16
CA LEU A 81 18.93 -0.73 -62.78
C LEU A 81 18.25 -1.63 -63.83
N PHE A 82 16.93 -1.63 -63.86
CA PHE A 82 16.19 -2.46 -64.81
C PHE A 82 16.49 -2.07 -66.26
N THR A 83 16.72 -0.78 -66.50
CA THR A 83 17.07 -0.22 -67.82
C THR A 83 18.52 -0.48 -68.24
N ASP A 84 19.37 -0.97 -67.33
CA ASP A 84 20.79 -1.24 -67.59
C ASP A 84 21.23 -2.51 -66.83
N PRO A 85 20.86 -3.71 -67.34
CA PRO A 85 21.15 -4.97 -66.67
C PRO A 85 22.65 -5.34 -66.67
N ASP A 86 23.43 -4.79 -67.60
CA ASP A 86 24.89 -4.98 -67.67
C ASP A 86 25.65 -3.94 -66.84
N GLY A 87 24.98 -2.89 -66.38
CA GLY A 87 25.52 -1.83 -65.53
C GLY A 87 26.09 -2.29 -64.18
N PRO A 88 26.75 -1.37 -63.45
CA PRO A 88 27.37 -1.66 -62.16
C PRO A 88 26.32 -2.06 -61.11
N MET A 89 26.74 -2.89 -60.17
CA MET A 89 25.92 -3.25 -59.01
C MET A 89 25.87 -2.07 -58.04
N ILE A 90 24.67 -1.64 -57.67
CA ILE A 90 24.43 -0.53 -56.75
C ILE A 90 24.06 -1.13 -55.39
N SER A 91 24.70 -0.65 -54.32
CA SER A 91 24.33 -0.96 -52.94
C SER A 91 23.51 0.18 -52.32
N MET A 92 22.50 -0.17 -51.52
CA MET A 92 21.68 0.78 -50.76
C MET A 92 21.39 0.23 -49.38
N LEU A 93 21.49 1.08 -48.36
CA LEU A 93 21.11 0.73 -46.99
C LEU A 93 19.62 0.44 -46.89
N ARG A 94 19.26 -0.63 -46.19
CA ARG A 94 17.85 -0.97 -45.90
C ARG A 94 17.14 0.13 -45.12
N SER A 95 17.88 0.94 -44.35
CA SER A 95 17.34 2.09 -43.63
C SER A 95 16.76 3.17 -44.54
N ASP A 96 17.14 3.21 -45.81
CA ASP A 96 16.76 4.29 -46.74
C ASP A 96 15.57 3.90 -47.62
N ILE A 97 15.09 2.66 -47.48
CA ILE A 97 14.00 2.08 -48.24
C ILE A 97 12.71 2.20 -47.44
N LYS A 98 11.65 2.68 -48.10
CA LYS A 98 10.29 2.73 -47.56
C LYS A 98 9.55 1.44 -47.87
N THR A 99 9.51 1.05 -49.14
CA THR A 99 8.93 -0.23 -49.58
C THR A 99 9.76 -0.84 -50.71
N MET A 100 9.81 -2.17 -50.78
CA MET A 100 10.43 -2.92 -51.85
C MET A 100 9.51 -4.06 -52.28
N LYS A 101 9.26 -4.16 -53.59
CA LYS A 101 8.55 -5.27 -54.22
C LYS A 101 9.51 -6.04 -55.11
N VAL A 102 9.59 -7.35 -54.90
CA VAL A 102 10.34 -8.27 -55.76
C VAL A 102 9.34 -9.26 -56.35
N ASP A 103 9.33 -9.41 -57.67
CA ASP A 103 8.35 -10.26 -58.38
C ASP A 103 6.88 -9.96 -58.01
N GLY A 104 6.56 -8.67 -57.81
CA GLY A 104 5.22 -8.22 -57.41
C GLY A 104 4.84 -8.48 -55.95
N GLN A 105 5.68 -9.19 -55.17
CA GLN A 105 5.48 -9.41 -53.73
C GLN A 105 6.23 -8.36 -52.91
N THR A 106 5.58 -7.81 -51.88
CA THR A 106 6.24 -6.87 -50.97
C THR A 106 7.22 -7.62 -50.06
N VAL A 107 8.52 -7.36 -50.21
CA VAL A 107 9.60 -8.01 -49.45
C VAL A 107 10.11 -7.14 -48.31
N ILE A 108 10.05 -5.81 -48.48
CA ILE A 108 10.30 -4.85 -47.40
C ILE A 108 9.12 -3.89 -47.36
N ASP A 109 8.45 -3.83 -46.21
CA ASP A 109 7.44 -2.82 -45.90
C ASP A 109 7.79 -2.18 -44.57
N VAL A 110 8.54 -1.08 -44.61
CA VAL A 110 8.77 -0.29 -43.40
C VAL A 110 7.49 0.51 -43.18
N LYS A 111 6.55 -0.08 -42.42
CA LYS A 111 5.37 0.62 -41.93
C LYS A 111 5.80 1.79 -41.05
N THR A 112 6.08 2.94 -41.65
CA THR A 112 6.14 4.23 -40.94
C THR A 112 4.71 4.67 -40.63
N GLY A 113 4.04 3.92 -39.77
CA GLY A 113 2.83 4.36 -39.08
C GLY A 113 3.16 4.36 -37.61
N LEU A 114 3.37 5.54 -37.03
CA LEU A 114 3.35 5.68 -35.58
C LEU A 114 1.92 5.30 -35.16
N SER A 115 1.73 4.09 -34.66
CA SER A 115 0.52 3.77 -33.91
C SER A 115 0.45 4.73 -32.73
N GLU A 116 -0.71 5.33 -32.57
CA GLU A 116 -1.05 6.21 -31.45
C GLU A 116 -1.02 5.38 -30.16
N ASP A 117 -0.18 5.77 -29.21
CA ASP A 117 -0.23 5.23 -27.85
C ASP A 117 -1.24 6.06 -27.05
N ILE A 118 -1.98 5.41 -26.14
CA ILE A 118 -3.05 6.04 -25.38
C ILE A 118 -2.75 5.91 -23.90
N ILE A 119 -2.72 7.04 -23.20
CA ILE A 119 -2.64 7.10 -21.74
C ILE A 119 -4.01 7.55 -21.22
N VAL A 120 -4.67 6.72 -20.43
CA VAL A 120 -5.91 7.07 -19.73
C VAL A 120 -5.54 7.44 -18.30
N LYS A 121 -5.90 8.64 -17.85
CA LYS A 121 -5.70 9.09 -16.47
C LYS A 121 -6.88 8.67 -15.59
N LYS A 122 -6.64 8.63 -14.28
CA LYS A 122 -7.68 8.33 -13.28
C LYS A 122 -8.84 9.34 -13.24
N ASP A 123 -8.64 10.56 -13.74
CA ASP A 123 -9.71 11.56 -13.88
C ASP A 123 -10.58 11.34 -15.14
N GLY A 124 -10.28 10.31 -15.93
CA GLY A 124 -10.94 9.98 -17.20
C GLY A 124 -10.38 10.72 -18.41
N SER A 125 -9.41 11.63 -18.23
CA SER A 125 -8.78 12.32 -19.36
C SER A 125 -7.88 11.36 -20.15
N VAL A 126 -7.89 11.53 -21.48
CA VAL A 126 -7.16 10.66 -22.42
C VAL A 126 -6.08 11.47 -23.11
N ILE A 127 -4.83 11.00 -23.04
CA ILE A 127 -3.70 11.60 -23.73
C ILE A 127 -3.30 10.69 -24.89
N LYS A 128 -3.32 11.27 -26.09
CA LYS A 128 -2.77 10.67 -27.31
C LYS A 128 -1.28 10.98 -27.38
N ALA A 129 -0.45 9.96 -27.26
CA ALA A 129 0.98 10.11 -27.05
C ALA A 129 1.81 9.15 -27.89
N LYS A 130 3.12 9.40 -27.92
CA LYS A 130 4.13 8.39 -28.18
C LYS A 130 4.97 8.18 -26.94
N ILE A 131 4.98 6.95 -26.43
CA ILE A 131 5.68 6.62 -25.20
C ILE A 131 7.16 6.43 -25.51
N SER A 132 7.99 7.10 -24.73
CA SER A 132 9.45 7.05 -24.87
C SER A 132 10.08 6.09 -23.85
N GLU A 133 9.58 6.10 -22.61
CA GLU A 133 10.12 5.31 -21.51
C GLU A 133 9.01 5.05 -20.49
N MET A 134 8.96 3.82 -19.98
CA MET A 134 8.10 3.45 -18.86
C MET A 134 8.99 3.10 -17.66
N GLY A 135 9.24 4.09 -16.81
CA GLY A 135 10.02 3.91 -15.58
C GLY A 135 9.20 3.23 -14.48
N ALA A 136 9.81 3.05 -13.29
CA ALA A 136 9.13 2.45 -12.14
C ALA A 136 7.95 3.33 -11.65
N SER A 137 8.19 4.63 -11.46
CA SER A 137 7.22 5.59 -10.87
C SER A 137 6.53 6.50 -11.90
N GLU A 138 7.10 6.65 -13.09
CA GLU A 138 6.65 7.61 -14.10
C GLU A 138 6.68 7.03 -15.52
N VAL A 139 5.88 7.62 -16.39
CA VAL A 139 5.83 7.34 -17.83
C VAL A 139 6.22 8.61 -18.57
N LYS A 140 7.28 8.52 -19.37
CA LYS A 140 7.74 9.62 -20.21
C LYS A 140 7.19 9.48 -21.62
N TYR A 141 6.62 10.55 -22.15
CA TYR A 141 5.93 10.53 -23.43
C TYR A 141 6.09 11.85 -24.18
N LYS A 142 5.82 11.82 -25.48
CA LYS A 142 5.63 13.00 -26.33
C LYS A 142 4.21 13.02 -26.87
N LEU A 143 3.68 14.20 -27.20
CA LEU A 143 2.35 14.30 -27.78
C LEU A 143 2.34 13.69 -29.18
N TYR A 144 1.30 12.91 -29.49
CA TYR A 144 1.17 12.29 -30.81
C TYR A 144 1.13 13.34 -31.94
N THR A 145 0.49 14.49 -31.69
CA THR A 145 0.41 15.62 -32.63
C THR A 145 1.71 16.40 -32.76
N SER A 146 2.69 16.18 -31.89
CA SER A 146 3.99 16.86 -31.91
C SER A 146 5.12 15.88 -31.53
N PRO A 147 5.52 14.99 -32.47
CA PRO A 147 6.55 13.97 -32.21
C PRO A 147 7.94 14.55 -31.90
N ASP A 148 8.22 15.76 -32.38
CA ASP A 148 9.44 16.52 -32.10
C ASP A 148 9.31 17.45 -30.88
N GLY A 149 8.16 17.40 -30.20
CA GLY A 149 7.89 18.19 -29.01
C GLY A 149 8.70 17.79 -27.77
N PRO A 150 8.57 18.56 -26.68
CA PRO A 150 9.28 18.30 -25.44
C PRO A 150 8.86 16.96 -24.81
N LEU A 151 9.81 16.33 -24.12
CA LEU A 151 9.56 15.11 -23.35
C LEU A 151 8.74 15.46 -22.10
N MET A 152 7.53 14.91 -22.01
CA MET A 152 6.64 15.07 -20.87
C MET A 152 6.77 13.87 -19.94
N SER A 153 6.54 14.06 -18.65
CA SER A 153 6.47 12.97 -17.66
C SER A 153 5.14 13.00 -16.93
N LEU A 154 4.56 11.82 -16.72
CA LEU A 154 3.35 11.62 -15.94
C LEU A 154 3.57 10.51 -14.91
N ARG A 155 3.18 10.74 -13.66
CA ARG A 155 3.35 9.75 -12.59
C ARG A 155 2.35 8.61 -12.75
N LYS A 156 2.78 7.37 -12.54
CA LYS A 156 1.91 6.17 -12.62
C LYS A 156 0.73 6.19 -11.67
N GLN A 157 0.86 6.88 -10.52
CA GLN A 157 -0.23 7.07 -9.55
C GLN A 157 -1.44 7.80 -10.15
N ASP A 158 -1.24 8.60 -11.20
CA ASP A 158 -2.28 9.41 -11.85
C ASP A 158 -2.81 8.73 -13.14
N ILE A 159 -2.21 7.61 -13.54
CA ILE A 159 -2.54 6.85 -14.75
C ILE A 159 -3.44 5.67 -14.36
N GLU A 160 -4.54 5.51 -15.08
CA GLU A 160 -5.42 4.35 -14.99
C GLU A 160 -4.95 3.23 -15.92
N SER A 161 -4.64 3.53 -17.18
CA SER A 161 -4.11 2.54 -18.11
C SER A 161 -3.24 3.16 -19.20
N VAL A 162 -2.38 2.34 -19.80
CA VAL A 162 -1.55 2.68 -20.95
C VAL A 162 -1.73 1.62 -22.02
N LYS A 163 -2.03 2.07 -23.24
CA LYS A 163 -2.10 1.23 -24.43
C LYS A 163 -1.00 1.61 -25.41
N ILE A 164 -0.17 0.66 -25.82
CA ILE A 164 0.83 0.82 -26.88
C ILE A 164 0.41 -0.11 -28.01
N ASP A 165 0.32 0.42 -29.23
CA ASP A 165 -0.10 -0.33 -30.42
C ASP A 165 -1.43 -1.08 -30.25
N GLY A 166 -2.35 -0.47 -29.47
CA GLY A 166 -3.66 -1.05 -29.15
C GLY A 166 -3.65 -2.10 -28.03
N GLN A 167 -2.49 -2.52 -27.53
CA GLN A 167 -2.36 -3.47 -26.42
C GLN A 167 -2.21 -2.76 -25.08
N VAL A 168 -2.97 -3.19 -24.07
CA VAL A 168 -2.82 -2.69 -22.69
C VAL A 168 -1.51 -3.23 -22.11
N VAL A 169 -0.54 -2.34 -21.90
CA VAL A 169 0.79 -2.67 -21.33
C VAL A 169 0.92 -2.26 -19.88
N TYR A 170 0.09 -1.34 -19.42
CA TYR A 170 -0.04 -1.01 -18.00
C TYR A 170 -1.52 -0.78 -17.67
N GLU A 171 -1.94 -1.36 -16.56
CA GLU A 171 -3.25 -1.17 -15.98
C GLU A 171 -3.05 -1.00 -14.48
N HIS A 172 -3.60 0.09 -13.94
CA HIS A 172 -3.56 0.34 -12.52
C HIS A 172 -4.49 -0.64 -11.82
N LYS A 173 -3.92 -1.71 -11.27
CA LYS A 173 -4.64 -2.56 -10.34
C LYS A 173 -4.62 -1.89 -8.97
N PRO A 174 -5.78 -1.61 -8.36
CA PRO A 174 -5.81 -1.16 -6.98
C PRO A 174 -5.12 -2.23 -6.14
N ASP A 175 -4.17 -1.79 -5.31
CA ASP A 175 -3.49 -2.68 -4.39
C ASP A 175 -4.56 -3.34 -3.49
N PRO A 176 -4.65 -4.68 -3.39
CA PRO A 176 -5.59 -5.34 -2.49
C PRO A 176 -5.44 -4.92 -1.02
N TYR A 177 -4.31 -4.31 -0.65
CA TYR A 177 -4.08 -3.70 0.67
C TYR A 177 -4.41 -2.20 0.72
N SER A 178 -4.66 -1.55 -0.42
CA SER A 178 -5.21 -0.18 -0.52
C SER A 178 -6.71 -0.16 -0.29
N VAL A 179 -7.13 -0.55 0.92
CA VAL A 179 -8.53 -0.37 1.32
C VAL A 179 -8.78 1.13 1.43
N SER A 180 -9.79 1.63 0.73
CA SER A 180 -10.19 3.04 0.85
C SER A 180 -10.40 3.39 2.33
N ASN A 181 -9.59 4.33 2.83
CA ASN A 181 -9.45 4.69 4.24
C ASN A 181 -10.74 5.20 4.93
N ASN A 182 -11.87 5.27 4.22
CA ASN A 182 -13.10 5.86 4.74
C ASN A 182 -13.70 5.04 5.90
N SER A 183 -13.68 3.71 5.83
CA SER A 183 -14.26 2.85 6.89
C SER A 183 -13.47 2.85 8.20
N ILE A 184 -12.18 3.21 8.14
CA ILE A 184 -11.29 3.34 9.30
C ILE A 184 -11.47 4.72 9.94
N LEU A 185 -11.74 5.75 9.15
CA LEU A 185 -12.01 7.12 9.64
C LEU A 185 -13.38 7.28 10.33
N ASP A 186 -14.30 6.34 10.14
CA ASP A 186 -15.62 6.39 10.81
C ASP A 186 -15.57 5.87 12.26
N ARG A 187 -14.49 5.19 12.66
CA ARG A 187 -14.31 4.53 13.96
C ARG A 187 -13.33 5.27 14.86
N THR A 188 -13.82 6.36 15.45
CA THR A 188 -12.97 7.36 16.11
C THR A 188 -13.23 7.50 17.60
N SER A 189 -13.96 6.57 18.21
CA SER A 189 -14.12 6.51 19.66
C SER A 189 -13.93 5.10 20.22
N THR A 190 -13.75 4.98 21.53
CA THR A 190 -13.50 3.70 22.21
C THR A 190 -14.03 3.75 23.63
N VAL A 191 -14.73 2.70 24.06
CA VAL A 191 -15.00 2.44 25.48
C VAL A 191 -13.92 1.51 26.01
N LYS A 192 -13.36 1.82 27.17
CA LYS A 192 -12.21 1.12 27.75
C LYS A 192 -12.54 0.54 29.11
N PHE A 193 -11.90 -0.57 29.41
CA PHE A 193 -11.84 -1.19 30.72
C PHE A 193 -10.37 -1.24 31.17
N TYR A 194 -10.10 -0.83 32.41
CA TYR A 194 -8.75 -0.89 32.96
C TYR A 194 -8.52 -2.28 33.55
N PHE A 195 -7.74 -3.10 32.83
CA PHE A 195 -7.67 -4.54 33.03
C PHE A 195 -7.26 -4.96 34.44
N PHE A 196 -6.32 -4.22 35.04
CA PHE A 196 -5.82 -4.50 36.39
C PHE A 196 -6.60 -3.80 37.52
N SER A 197 -7.61 -2.98 37.19
CA SER A 197 -8.39 -2.28 38.23
C SER A 197 -8.97 -3.22 39.30
N PRO A 198 -9.60 -4.38 38.96
CA PRO A 198 -10.20 -5.25 39.97
C PRO A 198 -9.19 -5.90 40.91
N LEU A 199 -7.92 -5.99 40.50
CA LEU A 199 -6.83 -6.50 41.35
C LEU A 199 -6.41 -5.49 42.43
N ASN A 200 -6.83 -4.24 42.31
CA ASN A 200 -6.48 -3.15 43.21
C ASN A 200 -7.74 -2.48 43.78
N HIS A 201 -8.78 -3.23 44.15
CA HIS A 201 -10.02 -2.74 44.78
C HIS A 201 -10.71 -1.56 44.08
N HIS A 202 -10.65 -1.49 42.76
CA HIS A 202 -11.47 -0.55 42.04
C HIS A 202 -11.89 -1.11 40.70
N ILE A 203 -12.86 -0.48 40.06
CA ILE A 203 -13.28 -0.79 38.71
C ILE A 203 -13.36 0.52 37.95
N ASP A 204 -12.67 0.59 36.81
CA ASP A 204 -12.64 1.79 35.97
C ASP A 204 -13.12 1.54 34.55
N PHE A 205 -13.92 2.48 34.07
CA PHE A 205 -14.34 2.56 32.68
C PHE A 205 -13.90 3.88 32.06
N GLY A 206 -13.31 3.79 30.87
CA GLY A 206 -12.85 4.92 30.09
C GLY A 206 -13.66 5.14 28.82
N TYR A 207 -13.65 6.36 28.34
CA TYR A 207 -14.14 6.75 27.04
C TYR A 207 -13.12 7.66 26.37
N GLU A 208 -12.63 7.22 25.21
CA GLU A 208 -11.72 7.99 24.36
C GLU A 208 -12.44 8.37 23.07
N TRP A 209 -12.27 9.61 22.61
CA TRP A 209 -12.70 10.02 21.28
C TRP A 209 -11.67 10.93 20.61
N MET A 210 -11.50 10.77 19.30
CA MET A 210 -10.63 11.61 18.49
C MET A 210 -11.35 12.91 18.13
N ASN A 211 -10.78 14.04 18.56
CA ASN A 211 -11.29 15.35 18.19
C ASN A 211 -10.67 15.86 16.88
N LYS A 212 -9.39 15.55 16.63
CA LYS A 212 -8.72 15.75 15.34
C LYS A 212 -7.61 14.71 15.17
N PRO A 213 -7.13 14.42 13.95
CA PRO A 213 -6.02 13.49 13.77
C PRO A 213 -4.83 13.83 14.67
N GLY A 214 -4.38 12.85 15.45
CA GLY A 214 -3.28 13.02 16.43
C GLY A 214 -3.68 13.58 17.79
N PHE A 215 -4.93 13.95 18.02
CA PHE A 215 -5.41 14.52 19.28
C PHE A 215 -6.78 13.96 19.69
N ASN A 216 -6.78 13.33 20.88
CA ASN A 216 -7.92 12.63 21.44
C ASN A 216 -8.21 13.19 22.84
N TRP A 217 -9.46 13.15 23.24
CA TRP A 217 -9.84 13.27 24.66
C TRP A 217 -10.00 11.87 25.23
N ASP A 218 -9.47 11.65 26.43
CA ASP A 218 -9.59 10.39 27.16
C ASP A 218 -10.08 10.71 28.58
N MET A 219 -11.24 10.16 28.95
CA MET A 219 -11.86 10.35 30.27
C MET A 219 -12.21 9.01 30.87
N ALA A 220 -12.11 8.85 32.18
CA ALA A 220 -12.48 7.62 32.88
C ALA A 220 -13.07 7.90 34.26
N LEU A 221 -14.05 7.08 34.64
CA LEU A 221 -14.67 7.06 35.95
C LEU A 221 -14.27 5.76 36.66
N GLY A 222 -13.89 5.87 37.93
CA GLY A 222 -13.52 4.77 38.78
C GLY A 222 -14.37 4.66 40.03
N ILE A 223 -14.73 3.44 40.40
CA ILE A 223 -15.44 3.11 41.65
C ILE A 223 -14.48 2.34 42.55
N ILE A 224 -14.21 2.88 43.73
CA ILE A 224 -13.32 2.29 44.74
C ILE A 224 -14.14 1.41 45.69
N GLY A 225 -13.63 0.21 45.96
CA GLY A 225 -14.20 -0.76 46.90
C GLY A 225 -14.39 -2.15 46.28
N PRO A 226 -15.06 -2.28 45.13
CA PRO A 226 -15.20 -3.57 44.44
C PRO A 226 -13.84 -4.11 43.98
N GLY A 227 -13.59 -5.41 44.18
CA GLY A 227 -12.37 -6.09 43.73
C GLY A 227 -11.79 -7.04 44.76
N VAL A 228 -10.56 -7.51 44.52
CA VAL A 228 -9.86 -8.43 45.42
C VAL A 228 -9.20 -7.66 46.55
N SER A 229 -9.40 -8.14 47.79
CA SER A 229 -8.77 -7.56 48.97
C SER A 229 -7.48 -8.24 49.40
N SER A 230 -6.39 -7.48 49.36
CA SER A 230 -5.11 -7.89 49.95
C SER A 230 -4.98 -7.57 51.44
N ASN A 231 -5.90 -6.77 52.01
CA ASN A 231 -5.83 -6.38 53.42
C ASN A 231 -7.25 -6.37 54.04
N PRO A 232 -7.63 -7.39 54.82
CA PRO A 232 -8.94 -7.47 55.44
C PRO A 232 -9.19 -6.38 56.50
N ASN A 233 -8.13 -5.73 56.99
CA ASN A 233 -8.22 -4.63 57.95
C ASN A 233 -8.51 -3.28 57.28
N ARG A 234 -8.64 -3.24 55.95
CA ARG A 234 -8.85 -2.01 55.18
C ARG A 234 -10.04 -2.14 54.25
N VAL A 235 -11.08 -1.35 54.49
CA VAL A 235 -12.30 -1.33 53.66
C VAL A 235 -12.46 0.03 53.00
N PRO A 236 -12.00 0.21 51.76
CA PRO A 236 -12.12 1.47 51.04
C PRO A 236 -13.44 1.58 50.28
N LYS A 237 -13.96 2.80 50.17
CA LYS A 237 -15.17 3.14 49.39
C LYS A 237 -15.06 4.56 48.85
N GLY A 238 -15.34 4.75 47.57
CA GLY A 238 -15.32 6.08 46.96
C GLY A 238 -15.36 6.05 45.45
N ILE A 239 -15.00 7.18 44.85
CA ILE A 239 -14.95 7.36 43.40
C ILE A 239 -13.76 8.22 43.01
N PHE A 240 -13.34 8.09 41.76
CA PHE A 240 -12.46 9.06 41.14
C PHE A 240 -12.83 9.30 39.69
N LEU A 241 -12.50 10.48 39.20
CA LEU A 241 -12.59 10.87 37.81
C LEU A 241 -11.18 11.17 37.32
N ARG A 242 -10.79 10.64 36.17
CA ARG A 242 -9.55 11.04 35.51
C ARG A 242 -9.80 11.38 34.05
N GLY A 243 -9.01 12.29 33.51
CA GLY A 243 -9.02 12.51 32.08
C GLY A 243 -8.21 13.70 31.65
N GLY A 244 -8.04 13.82 30.34
CA GLY A 244 -7.35 14.94 29.74
C GLY A 244 -6.97 14.72 28.28
N PRO A 245 -6.26 15.69 27.68
CA PRO A 245 -5.82 15.61 26.30
C PRO A 245 -4.73 14.55 26.10
N LYS A 246 -4.93 13.71 25.07
CA LYS A 246 -4.00 12.68 24.61
C LYS A 246 -3.50 13.01 23.21
N PHE A 247 -2.20 13.13 23.07
CA PHE A 247 -1.50 13.45 21.83
C PHE A 247 -0.81 12.21 21.29
N LEU A 248 -1.18 11.77 20.09
CA LEU A 248 -0.52 10.64 19.43
C LEU A 248 0.83 11.12 18.87
N LEU A 249 1.89 10.40 19.21
CA LEU A 249 3.25 10.67 18.79
C LEU A 249 3.56 9.92 17.50
N GLY A 250 3.69 10.67 16.41
CA GLY A 250 4.15 10.16 15.12
C GLY A 250 3.12 9.35 14.35
N SER A 251 3.50 9.00 13.12
CA SER A 251 2.70 8.18 12.21
C SER A 251 2.92 6.71 12.54
N SER A 252 2.02 6.12 13.32
CA SER A 252 2.09 4.73 13.81
C SER A 252 1.76 3.67 12.75
N SER A 253 2.01 3.96 11.47
CA SER A 253 1.91 2.97 10.40
C SER A 253 3.21 2.17 10.38
N ASP A 254 3.15 0.94 10.89
CA ASP A 254 4.24 -0.03 10.77
C ASP A 254 4.39 -0.56 9.32
N VAL A 255 3.54 -0.10 8.39
CA VAL A 255 3.54 -0.48 6.97
C VAL A 255 3.46 0.79 6.13
N VAL A 256 4.51 1.04 5.35
CA VAL A 256 4.55 2.05 4.29
C VAL A 256 4.79 1.27 3.01
N THR A 257 3.80 1.22 2.12
CA THR A 257 4.01 0.74 0.76
C THR A 257 4.68 1.85 -0.06
N GLU A 258 5.78 1.52 -0.74
CA GLU A 258 6.59 2.48 -1.52
C GLU A 258 5.77 3.22 -2.60
N ASP A 259 4.74 2.56 -3.14
CA ASP A 259 4.01 3.03 -4.32
C ASP A 259 2.85 3.99 -4.04
N THR A 260 2.25 3.98 -2.85
CA THR A 260 1.05 4.81 -2.57
C THR A 260 1.24 5.89 -1.53
N LYS A 261 2.32 5.88 -0.72
CA LYS A 261 2.45 6.75 0.48
C LYS A 261 1.26 6.68 1.45
N ASP A 262 0.29 5.78 1.20
CA ASP A 262 -0.94 5.67 1.95
C ASP A 262 -0.66 4.88 3.22
N ARG A 263 -0.78 5.58 4.34
CA ARG A 263 -0.42 5.07 5.65
C ARG A 263 -1.57 4.25 6.21
N TYR A 264 -1.39 2.94 6.33
CA TYR A 264 -2.32 2.08 7.06
C TYR A 264 -2.12 2.26 8.57
N ALA A 265 -2.79 3.26 9.16
CA ALA A 265 -2.83 3.43 10.61
C ALA A 265 -4.23 3.88 11.05
N HIS A 266 -4.88 3.04 11.85
CA HIS A 266 -6.12 3.42 12.53
C HIS A 266 -5.89 4.72 13.33
N PRO A 267 -6.81 5.71 13.30
CA PRO A 267 -6.59 7.02 13.91
C PRO A 267 -6.27 7.00 15.40
N LEU A 268 -6.74 5.97 16.12
CA LEU A 268 -6.47 5.76 17.55
C LEU A 268 -5.19 4.94 17.84
N LYS A 269 -4.50 4.43 16.81
CA LYS A 269 -3.29 3.61 16.97
C LYS A 269 -2.09 4.51 17.22
N GLY A 270 -1.19 4.11 18.13
CA GLY A 270 0.15 4.68 18.19
C GLY A 270 0.67 4.91 19.60
N ARG A 271 1.89 5.46 19.64
CA ARG A 271 2.48 5.99 20.87
C ARG A 271 1.75 7.28 21.24
N PHE A 272 1.70 7.62 22.51
CA PHE A 272 1.04 8.85 22.95
C PHE A 272 1.70 9.46 24.18
N ILE A 273 1.50 10.78 24.31
CA ILE A 273 1.63 11.50 25.57
C ILE A 273 0.24 11.98 25.97
N LYS A 274 -0.14 11.78 27.23
CA LYS A 274 -1.40 12.29 27.79
C LYS A 274 -1.10 13.17 29.00
N VAL A 275 -1.68 14.36 29.02
CA VAL A 275 -1.70 15.21 30.22
C VAL A 275 -3.04 14.91 30.89
N GLU A 276 -3.01 14.33 32.09
CA GLU A 276 -4.19 13.88 32.82
C GLU A 276 -4.38 14.66 34.11
N VAL A 277 -5.64 14.97 34.40
CA VAL A 277 -6.07 15.44 35.72
C VAL A 277 -6.86 14.32 36.38
N ILE A 278 -6.59 14.04 37.65
CA ILE A 278 -7.32 13.06 38.47
C ILE A 278 -7.94 13.79 39.65
N LEU A 279 -9.24 13.58 39.83
CA LEU A 279 -10.01 14.03 41.00
C LEU A 279 -10.40 12.78 41.78
N ASN A 280 -9.98 12.71 43.05
CA ASN A 280 -10.22 11.54 43.88
C ASN A 280 -11.01 11.93 45.13
N ALA A 281 -12.02 11.13 45.48
CA ALA A 281 -12.81 11.32 46.69
C ALA A 281 -13.20 9.96 47.26
N PHE A 282 -12.56 9.57 48.35
CA PHE A 282 -12.83 8.27 48.97
C PHE A 282 -12.62 8.28 50.48
N SER A 283 -13.08 7.21 51.11
CA SER A 283 -12.81 6.95 52.51
C SER A 283 -12.35 5.53 52.72
N THR A 284 -11.58 5.32 53.77
CA THR A 284 -11.09 4.01 54.17
C THR A 284 -11.45 3.79 55.63
N THR A 285 -12.15 2.71 55.94
CA THR A 285 -12.25 2.21 57.31
C THR A 285 -11.07 1.28 57.57
N ASN A 286 -10.29 1.59 58.59
CA ASN A 286 -9.11 0.85 59.02
C ASN A 286 -9.37 0.18 60.36
N LYS A 287 -8.83 -1.02 60.54
CA LYS A 287 -8.83 -1.77 61.80
C LYS A 287 -7.39 -1.87 62.32
N ILE A 288 -7.12 -1.27 63.48
CA ILE A 288 -5.85 -1.44 64.21
C ILE A 288 -6.05 -2.47 65.31
N ASP A 289 -5.09 -3.38 65.43
CA ASP A 289 -4.98 -4.28 66.57
C ASP A 289 -4.18 -3.60 67.69
N THR A 290 -4.76 -3.48 68.88
CA THR A 290 -4.14 -2.85 70.05
C THR A 290 -3.71 -3.86 71.12
N THR A 291 -3.69 -5.16 70.79
CA THR A 291 -3.31 -6.22 71.71
C THR A 291 -1.91 -5.99 72.30
N ASN A 292 -1.79 -6.11 73.64
CA ASN A 292 -0.58 -6.03 74.48
C ASN A 292 0.01 -4.66 74.86
N TYR A 293 -0.51 -3.52 74.38
CA TYR A 293 0.13 -2.22 74.70
C TYR A 293 -0.47 -1.46 75.90
N TRP A 294 -1.75 -1.67 76.23
CA TRP A 294 -2.47 -0.91 77.27
C TRP A 294 -3.28 -1.76 78.26
N SER A 295 -3.27 -3.09 78.11
CA SER A 295 -4.05 -3.99 78.96
C SER A 295 -3.11 -4.97 79.66
N PRO A 296 -2.99 -4.92 81.01
CA PRO A 296 -2.25 -5.92 81.80
C PRO A 296 -2.80 -7.34 81.69
N SER A 297 -3.93 -7.54 80.99
CA SER A 297 -4.74 -8.77 81.03
C SER A 297 -4.91 -9.48 79.68
N GLY A 298 -4.09 -9.18 78.67
CA GLY A 298 -4.07 -9.96 77.41
C GLY A 298 -5.37 -9.89 76.60
N ILE A 299 -6.19 -8.85 76.80
CA ILE A 299 -7.43 -8.65 76.05
C ILE A 299 -7.09 -8.07 74.68
N THR A 300 -7.44 -8.81 73.61
CA THR A 300 -7.37 -8.32 72.23
C THR A 300 -8.36 -7.17 72.03
N GLY A 301 -7.82 -5.96 71.85
CA GLY A 301 -8.59 -4.78 71.47
C GLY A 301 -8.47 -4.49 69.99
N HIS A 302 -9.56 -4.04 69.37
CA HIS A 302 -9.54 -3.52 68.00
C HIS A 302 -10.15 -2.13 67.96
N ILE A 303 -9.45 -1.20 67.33
CA ILE A 303 -9.96 0.15 67.07
C ILE A 303 -10.29 0.28 65.60
N LEU A 304 -11.52 0.70 65.33
CA LEU A 304 -11.98 1.05 63.99
C LEU A 304 -11.95 2.56 63.84
N TYR A 305 -11.24 3.04 62.83
CA TYR A 305 -11.20 4.45 62.49
C TYR A 305 -11.35 4.64 60.98
N LYS A 306 -11.74 5.84 60.58
CA LYS A 306 -12.07 6.21 59.21
C LYS A 306 -11.20 7.38 58.79
N LYS A 307 -10.51 7.19 57.67
CA LYS A 307 -9.84 8.25 56.93
C LYS A 307 -10.67 8.68 55.73
N LYS A 308 -10.73 9.98 55.46
CA LYS A 308 -11.31 10.55 54.25
C LYS A 308 -10.23 11.28 53.47
N TYR A 309 -10.25 11.09 52.17
CA TYR A 309 -9.26 11.59 51.24
C TYR A 309 -9.95 12.35 50.13
N GLN A 310 -9.41 13.52 49.82
CA GLN A 310 -9.78 14.32 48.65
C GLN A 310 -8.50 14.79 48.00
N SER A 311 -8.31 14.48 46.71
CA SER A 311 -7.10 14.89 46.02
C SER A 311 -7.34 15.38 44.60
N VAL A 312 -6.44 16.26 44.17
CA VAL A 312 -6.31 16.72 42.79
C VAL A 312 -4.90 16.38 42.33
N THR A 313 -4.81 15.65 41.23
CA THR A 313 -3.54 15.17 40.67
C THR A 313 -3.38 15.67 39.25
N ILE A 314 -2.16 16.07 38.90
CA ILE A 314 -1.73 16.32 37.52
C ILE A 314 -0.70 15.26 37.17
N ASP A 315 -0.94 14.51 36.10
CA ASP A 315 -0.14 13.36 35.70
C ASP A 315 0.25 13.46 34.22
N LEU A 316 1.50 13.16 33.91
CA LEU A 316 2.01 13.08 32.54
C LEU A 316 2.26 11.62 32.21
N GLN A 317 1.47 11.09 31.27
CA GLN A 317 1.55 9.69 30.85
C GLN A 317 2.20 9.56 29.49
N TYR A 318 3.07 8.57 29.35
CA TYR A 318 3.53 8.03 28.09
C TYR A 318 2.98 6.61 27.92
N GLY A 319 2.52 6.29 26.71
CA GLY A 319 2.00 4.96 26.44
C GLY A 319 1.98 4.58 24.98
N ARG A 320 1.50 3.37 24.70
CA ARG A 320 1.28 2.88 23.33
C ARG A 320 -0.04 2.13 23.25
N GLN A 321 -0.78 2.41 22.19
CA GLN A 321 -2.07 1.83 21.87
C GLN A 321 -1.99 1.02 20.57
N TYR A 322 -2.39 -0.23 20.67
CA TYR A 322 -2.52 -1.19 19.57
C TYR A 322 -3.99 -1.33 19.20
N ILE A 323 -4.24 -1.62 17.92
CA ILE A 323 -5.58 -1.82 17.37
C ILE A 323 -5.61 -3.20 16.72
N PHE A 324 -6.59 -4.01 17.10
CA PHE A 324 -6.79 -5.36 16.57
C PHE A 324 -8.11 -5.43 15.80
N GLY A 325 -8.04 -5.84 14.54
CA GLY A 325 -9.21 -6.07 13.69
C GLY A 325 -10.16 -4.87 13.54
N ASN A 326 -9.66 -3.64 13.72
CA ASN A 326 -10.48 -2.41 13.73
C ASN A 326 -11.65 -2.45 14.74
N ALA A 327 -11.59 -3.33 15.75
CA ALA A 327 -12.68 -3.58 16.69
C ALA A 327 -12.22 -3.43 18.14
N MET A 328 -10.97 -3.79 18.44
CA MET A 328 -10.44 -3.78 19.80
C MET A 328 -9.19 -2.91 19.91
N THR A 329 -9.02 -2.32 21.09
CA THR A 329 -7.82 -1.59 21.48
C THR A 329 -7.15 -2.29 22.65
N LEU A 330 -5.83 -2.32 22.65
CA LEU A 330 -5.02 -2.71 23.79
C LEU A 330 -3.98 -1.61 23.99
N ALA A 331 -3.96 -0.96 25.15
CA ALA A 331 -2.98 0.06 25.44
C ALA A 331 -2.32 -0.15 26.79
N TRP A 332 -1.05 0.18 26.88
CA TRP A 332 -0.33 0.31 28.14
C TRP A 332 0.14 1.76 28.31
N TYR A 333 0.28 2.19 29.57
CA TYR A 333 0.80 3.51 29.91
C TYR A 333 1.63 3.46 31.19
N LEU A 334 2.53 4.43 31.30
CA LEU A 334 3.34 4.77 32.48
C LEU A 334 3.24 6.29 32.66
N GLY A 335 3.07 6.77 33.88
CA GLY A 335 2.96 8.19 34.17
C GLY A 335 3.62 8.59 35.47
N VAL A 336 4.01 9.86 35.51
CA VAL A 336 4.54 10.53 36.70
C VAL A 336 3.92 11.91 36.82
N GLY A 337 3.69 12.34 38.06
CA GLY A 337 2.98 13.58 38.30
C GLY A 337 3.10 14.10 39.71
N TYR A 338 2.22 15.02 40.06
CA TYR A 338 2.08 15.59 41.40
C TYR A 338 0.63 15.51 41.86
N SER A 339 0.42 15.16 43.12
CA SER A 339 -0.91 15.11 43.74
C SER A 339 -0.97 15.91 45.03
N PHE A 340 -1.98 16.76 45.12
CA PHE A 340 -2.31 17.56 46.29
C PHE A 340 -3.50 16.91 46.98
N GLU A 341 -3.32 16.51 48.23
CA GLU A 341 -4.32 15.76 48.98
C GLU A 341 -4.65 16.43 50.30
N ASN A 342 -5.93 16.43 50.63
CA ASN A 342 -6.44 16.69 51.97
C ASN A 342 -6.89 15.37 52.60
N GLU A 343 -6.28 15.04 53.74
CA GLU A 343 -6.62 13.86 54.54
C GLU A 343 -7.24 14.29 55.88
N THR A 344 -8.37 13.68 56.23
CA THR A 344 -8.95 13.80 57.58
C THR A 344 -9.11 12.42 58.20
N SER A 345 -8.80 12.30 59.49
CA SER A 345 -8.89 11.06 60.26
C SER A 345 -9.66 11.31 61.56
N ASN A 346 -10.51 10.37 61.95
CA ASN A 346 -11.12 10.35 63.29
C ASN A 346 -10.38 9.45 64.28
N LEU A 347 -9.14 9.05 63.96
CA LEU A 347 -8.29 8.32 64.89
C LEU A 347 -7.97 9.21 66.08
N ASP A 348 -8.20 8.68 67.28
CA ASP A 348 -7.82 9.34 68.52
C ASP A 348 -6.30 9.60 68.52
N PRO A 349 -5.85 10.84 68.83
CA PRO A 349 -4.44 11.20 68.90
C PRO A 349 -3.56 10.22 69.67
N ALA A 350 -4.09 9.55 70.71
CA ALA A 350 -3.37 8.56 71.51
C ALA A 350 -2.89 7.34 70.70
N TYR A 351 -3.51 7.07 69.54
CA TYR A 351 -3.20 5.92 68.69
C TYR A 351 -2.53 6.30 67.37
N LYS A 352 -2.13 7.57 67.17
CA LYS A 352 -1.49 8.02 65.92
C LYS A 352 -0.22 7.25 65.55
N ALA A 353 0.52 6.73 66.53
CA ALA A 353 1.73 5.93 66.27
C ALA A 353 1.45 4.60 65.55
N PHE A 354 0.20 4.12 65.57
CA PHE A 354 -0.24 2.90 64.88
C PHE A 354 -0.85 3.18 63.51
N ASP A 355 -0.90 4.44 63.09
CA ASP A 355 -1.45 4.84 61.81
C ASP A 355 -0.43 4.59 60.70
N TYR A 356 -0.78 3.75 59.74
CA TYR A 356 0.11 3.43 58.62
C TYR A 356 -0.16 4.36 57.45
N PHE A 357 0.90 5.03 56.98
CA PHE A 357 0.84 5.73 55.70
C PHE A 357 0.57 4.74 54.58
N ASN A 358 -0.45 5.02 53.78
CA ASN A 358 -0.73 4.26 52.59
C ASN A 358 -0.23 5.03 51.38
N ILE A 359 0.56 4.41 50.51
CA ILE A 359 1.00 5.05 49.26
C ILE A 359 -0.07 4.99 48.15
N SER A 360 -1.00 4.04 48.20
CA SER A 360 -1.98 3.82 47.14
C SER A 360 -3.22 4.68 47.32
N ARG A 361 -3.64 5.31 46.24
CA ARG A 361 -4.91 6.06 46.09
C ARG A 361 -5.84 5.44 45.05
N TYR A 362 -5.60 4.17 44.72
CA TYR A 362 -6.32 3.38 43.71
C TYR A 362 -6.08 3.85 42.26
N SER A 363 -6.25 5.15 42.00
CA SER A 363 -5.96 5.80 40.72
C SER A 363 -4.47 6.04 40.45
N HIS A 364 -3.68 6.25 41.52
CA HIS A 364 -2.26 6.52 41.48
C HIS A 364 -1.56 6.03 42.77
N THR A 365 -0.22 6.02 42.76
CA THR A 365 0.61 5.68 43.93
C THR A 365 1.59 6.79 44.24
N TYR A 366 1.69 7.21 45.49
CA TYR A 366 2.70 8.17 45.95
C TYR A 366 4.08 7.52 46.05
N PHE A 367 5.14 8.29 45.76
CA PHE A 367 6.52 7.84 46.01
C PHE A 367 6.91 7.85 47.50
N GLY A 368 6.15 8.55 48.35
CA GLY A 368 6.36 8.59 49.80
C GLY A 368 5.30 9.42 50.52
N GLU A 369 5.42 9.49 51.85
CA GLU A 369 4.46 10.23 52.71
C GLU A 369 4.56 11.75 52.54
N THR A 370 5.78 12.27 52.49
CA THR A 370 6.05 13.70 52.40
C THR A 370 6.37 14.16 50.97
N PHE A 371 6.46 13.23 50.03
CA PHE A 371 6.85 13.53 48.66
C PHE A 371 5.63 13.49 47.74
N PRO A 372 5.15 14.66 47.25
CA PRO A 372 3.88 14.76 46.53
C PRO A 372 3.92 14.18 45.12
N MET A 373 5.06 13.62 44.70
CA MET A 373 5.16 12.95 43.41
C MET A 373 4.41 11.62 43.43
N ILE A 374 3.80 11.33 42.29
CA ILE A 374 3.03 10.12 42.07
C ILE A 374 3.54 9.36 40.86
N PHE A 375 3.21 8.08 40.84
CA PHE A 375 3.41 7.16 39.75
C PHE A 375 2.07 6.55 39.35
N THR A 376 1.83 6.47 38.04
CA THR A 376 0.70 5.74 37.45
C THR A 376 1.20 4.73 36.43
N TRP A 377 0.49 3.62 36.33
CA TRP A 377 0.68 2.66 35.26
C TRP A 377 -0.60 1.89 35.03
N GLY A 378 -0.73 1.27 33.86
CA GLY A 378 -1.86 0.40 33.62
C GLY A 378 -1.92 -0.18 32.23
N VAL A 379 -2.85 -1.13 32.07
CA VAL A 379 -3.24 -1.72 30.81
C VAL A 379 -4.73 -1.52 30.62
N THR A 380 -5.13 -1.09 29.44
CA THR A 380 -6.52 -0.89 29.05
C THR A 380 -6.86 -1.79 27.87
N ILE A 381 -8.05 -2.38 27.93
CA ILE A 381 -8.67 -3.08 26.81
C ILE A 381 -9.90 -2.27 26.44
N GLY A 382 -10.08 -1.98 25.16
CA GLY A 382 -11.23 -1.20 24.72
C GLY A 382 -11.89 -1.75 23.48
N TYR A 383 -13.15 -1.40 23.30
CA TYR A 383 -13.95 -1.70 22.13
C TYR A 383 -14.17 -0.43 21.32
N ILE A 384 -13.87 -0.50 20.03
CA ILE A 384 -13.89 0.64 19.11
C ILE A 384 -15.33 0.89 18.65
N LEU A 385 -15.72 2.15 18.70
CA LEU A 385 -17.04 2.63 18.34
C LEU A 385 -16.93 3.67 17.21
N PRO A 386 -18.02 3.89 16.46
CA PRO A 386 -18.12 5.00 15.54
C PRO A 386 -17.88 6.36 16.20
N ALA A 387 -17.67 7.40 15.38
CA ALA A 387 -17.63 8.78 15.87
C ALA A 387 -18.88 9.12 16.70
N PRO A 388 -18.76 9.86 17.81
CA PRO A 388 -19.90 10.32 18.58
C PRO A 388 -20.75 11.26 17.73
N LYS A 389 -22.08 11.07 17.73
CA LYS A 389 -23.00 11.84 16.89
C LYS A 389 -22.89 13.36 17.07
N TRP A 390 -22.54 13.81 18.29
CA TRP A 390 -22.36 15.22 18.61
C TRP A 390 -21.14 15.88 17.92
N MET A 391 -20.18 15.09 17.42
CA MET A 391 -19.07 15.60 16.59
C MET A 391 -19.40 15.64 15.08
N VAL A 392 -20.38 14.87 14.61
CA VAL A 392 -20.69 14.71 13.18
C VAL A 392 -21.42 15.95 12.60
N SER A 393 -21.84 16.89 13.45
CA SER A 393 -22.64 18.09 13.10
C SER A 393 -21.97 19.12 12.18
N LYS A 394 -20.73 18.93 11.71
CA LYS A 394 -20.04 19.88 10.81
C LYS A 394 -19.40 19.20 9.60
N LYS A 395 -20.15 18.39 8.85
CA LYS A 395 -19.83 18.27 7.43
C LYS A 395 -20.29 19.56 6.75
N VAL A 396 -19.37 20.52 6.62
CA VAL A 396 -19.56 21.63 5.69
C VAL A 396 -19.79 20.99 4.32
N THR A 397 -21.00 21.11 3.81
CA THR A 397 -21.29 20.81 2.41
C THR A 397 -20.39 21.71 1.60
N TYR A 398 -19.33 21.17 1.01
CA TYR A 398 -18.61 21.89 -0.04
C TYR A 398 -19.62 22.05 -1.18
N ASN A 399 -20.29 23.20 -1.21
CA ASN A 399 -21.01 23.63 -2.39
C ASN A 399 -20.00 23.56 -3.53
N LYS A 400 -20.25 22.68 -4.52
CA LYS A 400 -19.51 22.66 -5.78
C LYS A 400 -19.38 24.11 -6.22
N ALA A 401 -18.14 24.57 -6.41
CA ALA A 401 -17.89 25.87 -7.00
C ALA A 401 -18.69 25.93 -8.32
N PRO A 402 -19.45 27.01 -8.57
CA PRO A 402 -20.20 27.12 -9.81
C PRO A 402 -19.23 27.01 -10.98
N THR A 403 -19.48 26.02 -11.84
CA THR A 403 -18.75 25.84 -13.10
C THR A 403 -18.93 27.10 -13.93
N ARG A 404 -17.80 27.72 -14.28
CA ARG A 404 -17.73 28.97 -15.03
C ARG A 404 -18.12 28.73 -16.49
N HIS A 405 -19.40 28.83 -16.80
CA HIS A 405 -20.00 29.06 -18.13
C HIS A 405 -21.28 29.87 -17.88
N SER A 406 -21.63 30.97 -18.54
CA SER A 406 -21.26 31.56 -19.81
C SER A 406 -21.44 33.08 -19.71
N MET A 407 -20.47 33.86 -20.20
CA MET A 407 -20.75 35.23 -20.63
C MET A 407 -20.69 35.21 -22.16
N ASN A 408 -21.84 34.99 -22.77
CA ASN A 408 -22.21 35.54 -24.06
C ASN A 408 -23.50 36.31 -23.81
N ASP A 409 -23.39 37.64 -23.80
CA ASP A 409 -24.18 38.58 -24.60
C ASP A 409 -23.81 40.02 -24.18
#